data_AF-J0L9N8-F1
#
_entry.id   AF-J0L9N8-F1
#
_cell.length_a   1.000
_cell.length_b   1.000
_cell.length_c   1.000
_cell.angle_alpha   90.00
_cell.angle_beta   90.00
_cell.angle_gamma   90.00
#
_symmetry.space_group_name_H-M   'P 1'
#
loop_
_entity.id
_entity.type
_entity.pdbx_description
1 polymer ?
#
loop_
_entity_poly.entity_id
_entity_poly.type
_entity_poly.pdbx_seq_one_letter_code
_entity_poly.pdbx_strand_id
1 'polypeptide(L)'
;MGILPFNFENQKIRTLLIANEPWFIAKDVAEILGFASKSSMSNAFKELDKDELSSFKMNPDNMQIREFKIVSESGLYSLIMISRKPVAKPFQKWVTRKVLPQIRKTGSYSISKTDEPNLEKIKKRAELIRVATELVLNYKKSYFEIGITRPEELGITVNKSVAKDTTVDFLEIAEKKGLSTTEKYYTVTELCQIVMNGDFSEEAKKLVSTKKGDKPRPQNLNKLLEKLGFQEKDEDIWKATEKGKQFADFVQNKSKYSEKTVFHTVWKKEILNELF
;
A
#
# COMPACT_ATOMS: atom_id res chain seq x y z
N MET A 1 -10.64 -16.76 -0.44
CA MET A 1 -11.70 -16.88 0.59
C MET A 1 -11.54 -15.69 1.54
N GLY A 2 -12.37 -14.66 1.41
CA GLY A 2 -12.33 -13.50 2.31
C GLY A 2 -13.16 -13.81 3.55
N ILE A 3 -12.51 -14.28 4.62
CA ILE A 3 -13.14 -14.29 5.94
C ILE A 3 -13.07 -12.83 6.41
N LEU A 4 -14.16 -12.08 6.30
CA LEU A 4 -14.28 -10.78 6.96
C LEU A 4 -14.56 -11.05 8.44
N PRO A 5 -13.63 -10.80 9.37
CA PRO A 5 -13.90 -10.99 10.78
C PRO A 5 -14.82 -9.85 11.25
N PHE A 6 -16.13 -10.09 11.30
CA PHE A 6 -17.02 -9.23 12.07
C PHE A 6 -16.74 -9.49 13.54
N ASN A 7 -15.91 -8.64 14.16
CA ASN A 7 -15.37 -8.88 15.49
C ASN A 7 -16.35 -8.32 16.53
N PHE A 8 -17.19 -9.19 17.11
CA PHE A 8 -18.09 -8.82 18.20
C PHE A 8 -17.41 -9.19 19.53
N GLU A 9 -16.85 -8.20 20.23
CA GLU A 9 -16.16 -8.38 21.53
C GLU A 9 -15.17 -9.58 21.57
N ASN A 10 -14.26 -9.66 20.59
CA ASN A 10 -13.26 -10.75 20.44
C ASN A 10 -13.81 -12.15 20.11
N GLN A 11 -15.11 -12.28 19.81
CA GLN A 11 -15.70 -13.55 19.39
C GLN A 11 -15.74 -13.64 17.87
N LYS A 12 -15.13 -14.70 17.33
CA LYS A 12 -15.06 -14.94 15.88
C LYS A 12 -16.37 -15.55 15.40
N ILE A 13 -17.11 -14.79 14.60
CA ILE A 13 -18.28 -15.30 13.87
C ILE A 13 -17.82 -15.69 12.47
N ARG A 14 -18.17 -16.89 12.02
CA ARG A 14 -17.92 -17.29 10.64
C ARG A 14 -18.91 -16.58 9.72
N THR A 15 -18.37 -15.95 8.67
CA THR A 15 -19.14 -15.14 7.72
C THR A 15 -18.88 -15.62 6.29
N LEU A 16 -19.94 -15.64 5.49
CA LEU A 16 -19.94 -15.90 4.07
C LEU A 16 -20.33 -14.61 3.34
N LEU A 17 -19.79 -14.40 2.15
CA LEU A 17 -20.21 -13.31 1.27
C LEU A 17 -21.05 -13.92 0.14
N ILE A 18 -22.35 -13.63 0.11
CA ILE A 18 -23.30 -14.15 -0.88
C ILE A 18 -23.94 -12.96 -1.57
N ALA A 19 -23.81 -12.86 -2.89
CA ALA A 19 -24.29 -11.71 -3.68
C ALA A 19 -23.78 -10.35 -3.14
N ASN A 20 -22.53 -10.32 -2.66
CA ASN A 20 -21.89 -9.16 -2.03
C ASN A 20 -22.50 -8.71 -0.68
N GLU A 21 -23.41 -9.49 -0.11
CA GLU A 21 -23.99 -9.27 1.21
C GLU A 21 -23.39 -10.24 2.24
N PRO A 22 -23.16 -9.80 3.49
CA PRO A 22 -22.63 -10.66 4.55
C PRO A 22 -23.73 -11.58 5.11
N TRP A 23 -23.40 -12.87 5.21
CA TRP A 23 -24.22 -13.90 5.86
C TRP A 23 -23.42 -14.58 6.96
N PHE A 24 -24.05 -14.85 8.10
CA PHE A 24 -23.38 -15.34 9.30
C PHE A 24 -23.81 -16.76 9.62
N ILE A 25 -22.91 -17.61 10.10
CA ILE A 25 -23.30 -18.95 10.56
C ILE A 25 -24.24 -18.81 11.77
N ALA A 26 -25.48 -19.26 11.61
CA ALA A 26 -26.55 -19.02 12.60
C ALA A 26 -26.25 -19.69 13.95
N LYS A 27 -25.53 -20.81 13.95
CA LYS A 27 -25.09 -21.49 15.18
C LYS A 27 -24.14 -20.63 16.00
N ASP A 28 -23.15 -20.01 15.35
CA ASP A 28 -22.16 -19.16 16.02
C ASP A 28 -22.87 -17.97 16.65
N VAL A 29 -23.74 -17.29 15.88
CA VAL A 29 -24.55 -16.17 16.37
C VAL A 29 -25.42 -16.58 17.57
N ALA A 30 -26.10 -17.74 17.48
CA ALA A 30 -26.97 -18.24 18.54
C ALA A 30 -26.21 -18.53 19.85
N GLU A 31 -25.02 -19.11 19.77
CA GLU A 31 -24.20 -19.40 20.96
C GLU A 31 -23.78 -18.10 21.67
N ILE A 32 -23.33 -17.10 20.92
CA ILE A 32 -22.92 -15.78 21.44
C ILE A 32 -24.09 -15.07 22.12
N LEU A 33 -25.25 -15.05 21.44
CA LEU A 33 -26.46 -14.36 21.92
C LEU A 33 -27.22 -15.14 23.00
N GLY A 34 -26.74 -16.32 23.40
CA GLY A 34 -27.28 -17.10 24.50
C GLY A 34 -28.43 -18.03 24.16
N PHE A 35 -28.66 -18.28 22.87
CA PHE A 35 -29.61 -19.26 22.36
C PHE A 35 -28.97 -20.65 22.22
N ALA A 36 -28.18 -21.08 23.21
CA ALA A 36 -27.34 -22.30 23.12
C ALA A 36 -28.13 -23.62 23.12
N SER A 37 -29.34 -23.65 23.71
CA SER A 37 -30.17 -24.86 23.71
C SER A 37 -30.89 -25.03 22.37
N LYS A 38 -31.13 -26.28 21.94
CA LYS A 38 -31.87 -26.56 20.69
C LYS A 38 -33.26 -25.90 20.68
N SER A 39 -33.94 -25.88 21.83
CA SER A 39 -35.26 -25.25 21.97
C SER A 39 -35.18 -23.73 21.86
N SER A 40 -34.25 -23.08 22.57
CA SER A 40 -34.07 -21.62 22.50
C SER A 40 -33.62 -21.16 21.11
N MET A 41 -32.75 -21.91 20.46
CA MET A 41 -32.29 -21.64 19.09
C MET A 41 -33.45 -21.77 18.10
N SER A 42 -34.23 -22.85 18.20
CA SER A 42 -35.39 -23.04 17.33
C SER A 42 -36.45 -21.95 17.54
N ASN A 43 -36.64 -21.45 18.75
CA ASN A 43 -37.59 -20.37 19.01
C ASN A 43 -37.07 -19.05 18.42
N ALA A 44 -35.80 -18.71 18.64
CA ALA A 44 -35.21 -17.50 18.07
C ALA A 44 -35.24 -17.50 16.53
N PHE A 45 -35.01 -18.64 15.90
CA PHE A 45 -35.06 -18.78 14.44
C PHE A 45 -36.48 -18.76 13.85
N LYS A 46 -37.52 -18.99 14.66
CA LYS A 46 -38.92 -18.87 14.22
C LYS A 46 -39.40 -17.42 14.14
N GLU A 47 -38.73 -16.52 14.86
CA GLU A 47 -39.00 -15.08 14.83
C GLU A 47 -38.36 -14.39 13.61
N LEU A 48 -37.51 -15.10 12.86
CA LEU A 48 -36.86 -14.58 11.66
C LEU A 48 -37.74 -14.79 10.43
N ASP A 49 -37.71 -13.81 9.54
CA ASP A 49 -38.39 -13.89 8.25
C ASP A 49 -37.69 -14.87 7.28
N LYS A 50 -38.39 -15.25 6.21
CA LYS A 50 -37.92 -16.27 5.25
C LYS A 50 -36.64 -15.85 4.52
N ASP A 51 -36.41 -14.55 4.36
CA ASP A 51 -35.22 -13.95 3.75
C ASP A 51 -34.09 -13.71 4.77
N GLU A 52 -34.37 -13.83 6.06
CA GLU A 52 -33.40 -13.65 7.13
C GLU A 52 -32.70 -14.95 7.53
N LEU A 53 -33.31 -16.12 7.28
CA LEU A 53 -32.75 -17.43 7.61
C LEU A 53 -32.71 -18.34 6.38
N SER A 54 -31.52 -18.82 6.03
CA SER A 54 -31.33 -19.71 4.88
C SER A 54 -30.46 -20.93 5.21
N SER A 55 -30.50 -21.93 4.33
CA SER A 55 -29.66 -23.11 4.36
C SER A 55 -28.58 -23.01 3.29
N PHE A 56 -27.33 -23.21 3.69
CA PHE A 56 -26.18 -23.16 2.80
C PHE A 56 -25.39 -24.46 2.89
N LYS A 57 -25.30 -25.18 1.77
CA LYS A 57 -24.49 -26.40 1.67
C LYS A 57 -23.06 -26.00 1.36
N MET A 58 -22.14 -26.35 2.26
CA MET A 58 -20.71 -26.15 2.02
C MET A 58 -19.94 -27.42 2.35
N ASN A 59 -18.78 -27.56 1.70
CA ASN A 59 -17.81 -28.56 2.07
C ASN A 59 -16.66 -27.89 2.85
N PRO A 60 -16.70 -27.85 4.19
CA PRO A 60 -15.56 -27.36 4.95
C PRO A 60 -14.40 -28.36 4.85
N ASP A 61 -13.21 -27.87 4.53
CA ASP A 61 -11.94 -28.61 4.62
C ASP A 61 -11.86 -29.91 3.79
N ASN A 62 -12.43 -29.92 2.58
CA ASN A 62 -12.48 -31.10 1.68
C ASN A 62 -13.12 -32.36 2.32
N MET A 63 -13.98 -32.18 3.33
CA MET A 63 -14.74 -33.26 3.96
C MET A 63 -16.03 -33.60 3.18
N GLN A 64 -17.06 -34.09 3.88
CA GLN A 64 -18.40 -34.24 3.30
C GLN A 64 -19.13 -32.90 3.26
N ILE A 65 -19.92 -32.69 2.19
CA ILE A 65 -20.84 -31.55 2.08
C ILE A 65 -21.81 -31.59 3.28
N ARG A 66 -21.82 -30.51 4.06
CA ARG A 66 -22.74 -30.31 5.18
C ARG A 66 -23.60 -29.10 4.93
N GLU A 67 -24.84 -29.18 5.39
CA GLU A 67 -25.79 -28.07 5.36
C GLU A 67 -25.67 -27.25 6.65
N PHE A 68 -25.43 -25.95 6.49
CA PHE A 68 -25.34 -24.99 7.57
C PHE A 68 -26.49 -24.01 7.49
N LYS A 69 -27.09 -23.67 8.63
CA LYS A 69 -27.99 -22.53 8.70
C LYS A 69 -27.19 -21.23 8.74
N ILE A 70 -27.62 -20.28 7.93
CA ILE A 70 -27.02 -18.95 7.83
C ILE A 70 -28.08 -17.88 8.07
N VAL A 71 -27.68 -16.78 8.68
CA VAL A 71 -28.54 -15.64 8.98
C VAL A 71 -28.03 -14.41 8.22
N SER A 72 -28.94 -13.62 7.64
CA SER A 72 -28.59 -12.37 6.98
C SER A 72 -28.18 -11.30 8.00
N GLU A 73 -27.68 -10.16 7.54
CA GLU A 73 -27.40 -9.02 8.41
C GLU A 73 -28.67 -8.50 9.12
N SER A 74 -29.81 -8.44 8.43
CA SER A 74 -31.10 -8.08 9.04
C SER A 74 -31.46 -9.06 10.17
N GLY A 75 -31.41 -10.36 9.90
CA GLY A 75 -31.72 -11.38 10.90
C GLY A 75 -30.76 -11.36 12.08
N LEU A 76 -29.47 -11.05 11.86
CA LEU A 76 -28.51 -10.85 12.94
C LEU A 76 -28.95 -9.72 13.88
N TYR A 77 -29.36 -8.58 13.33
CA TYR A 77 -29.85 -7.46 14.13
C TYR A 77 -31.14 -7.79 14.88
N SER A 78 -32.08 -8.50 14.25
CA SER A 78 -33.30 -9.02 14.88
C SER A 78 -32.96 -9.89 16.10
N LEU A 79 -32.04 -10.85 15.95
CA LEU A 79 -31.57 -11.71 17.04
C LEU A 79 -30.87 -10.92 18.16
N ILE A 80 -30.05 -9.92 17.82
CA ILE A 80 -29.39 -9.07 18.80
C ILE A 80 -30.43 -8.28 19.61
N MET A 81 -31.48 -7.75 18.98
CA MET A 81 -32.50 -6.94 19.65
C MET A 81 -33.33 -7.74 20.66
N ILE A 82 -33.62 -9.01 20.38
CA ILE A 82 -34.37 -9.88 21.31
C ILE A 82 -33.48 -10.55 22.37
N SER A 83 -32.15 -10.55 22.19
CA SER A 83 -31.24 -11.20 23.13
C SER A 83 -31.23 -10.51 24.50
N ARG A 84 -31.24 -11.33 25.56
CA ARG A 84 -31.11 -10.88 26.95
C ARG A 84 -29.68 -10.96 27.48
N LYS A 85 -28.71 -11.42 26.69
CA LYS A 85 -27.32 -11.55 27.14
C LYS A 85 -26.65 -10.19 27.33
N PRO A 86 -25.74 -10.05 28.32
CA PRO A 86 -24.97 -8.82 28.50
C PRO A 86 -24.23 -8.37 27.25
N VAL A 87 -23.70 -9.30 26.45
CA VAL A 87 -22.98 -9.03 25.18
C VAL A 87 -23.83 -8.27 24.16
N ALA A 88 -25.16 -8.41 24.18
CA ALA A 88 -26.06 -7.70 23.27
C ALA A 88 -26.36 -6.27 23.74
N LYS A 89 -26.18 -5.96 25.03
CA LYS A 89 -26.59 -4.68 25.63
C LYS A 89 -25.84 -3.47 25.08
N PRO A 90 -24.51 -3.50 24.82
CA PRO A 90 -23.79 -2.38 24.23
C PRO A 90 -24.38 -1.97 22.88
N PHE A 91 -24.60 -2.95 21.98
CA PHE A 91 -25.18 -2.71 20.66
C PHE A 91 -26.61 -2.20 20.77
N GLN A 92 -27.48 -2.86 21.55
CA GLN A 92 -28.86 -2.41 21.77
C GLN A 92 -28.91 -0.96 22.27
N LYS A 93 -28.07 -0.60 23.25
CA LYS A 93 -28.00 0.77 23.78
C LYS A 93 -27.46 1.76 22.75
N TRP A 94 -26.45 1.37 21.97
CA TRP A 94 -25.89 2.22 20.92
C TRP A 94 -26.95 2.53 19.85
N VAL A 95 -27.67 1.53 19.36
CA VAL A 95 -28.76 1.72 18.39
C VAL A 95 -29.87 2.59 18.98
N THR A 96 -30.37 2.25 20.16
CA THR A 96 -31.54 2.94 20.75
C THR A 96 -31.24 4.33 21.30
N ARG A 97 -30.00 4.61 21.74
CA ARG A 97 -29.63 5.91 22.34
C ARG A 97 -28.89 6.84 21.40
N LYS A 98 -28.19 6.31 20.38
CA LYS A 98 -27.42 7.13 19.43
C LYS A 98 -28.01 7.06 18.03
N VAL A 99 -28.08 5.87 17.44
CA VAL A 99 -28.43 5.69 16.02
C VAL A 99 -29.86 6.17 15.74
N LEU A 100 -30.87 5.55 16.35
CA LEU A 100 -32.27 5.86 16.10
C LEU A 100 -32.62 7.32 16.47
N PRO A 101 -32.18 7.87 17.63
CA PRO A 101 -32.43 9.27 17.94
C PRO A 101 -31.79 10.25 16.94
N GLN A 102 -30.61 9.92 16.41
CA GLN A 102 -29.96 10.75 15.40
C GLN A 102 -30.75 10.71 14.09
N ILE A 103 -31.06 9.52 13.57
CA ILE A 103 -31.90 9.37 12.36
C ILE A 103 -33.23 10.11 12.50
N ARG A 104 -33.92 9.97 13.64
CA ARG A 104 -35.19 10.67 13.88
C ARG A 104 -35.04 12.20 13.85
N LYS A 105 -33.92 12.73 14.32
CA LYS A 105 -33.66 14.18 14.41
C LYS A 105 -33.14 14.77 13.10
N THR A 106 -32.27 14.06 12.40
CA THR A 106 -31.49 14.59 11.26
C THR A 106 -31.80 13.92 9.93
N GLY A 107 -32.68 12.92 9.92
CA GLY A 107 -33.00 12.11 8.73
C GLY A 107 -31.88 11.17 8.29
N SER A 108 -30.77 11.09 9.03
CA SER A 108 -29.59 10.31 8.66
C SER A 108 -28.75 9.92 9.88
N TYR A 109 -28.01 8.82 9.78
CA TYR A 109 -26.96 8.46 10.75
C TYR A 109 -25.60 8.57 10.07
N SER A 110 -24.66 9.26 10.72
CA SER A 110 -23.29 9.38 10.23
C SER A 110 -22.32 9.09 11.38
N ILE A 111 -21.40 8.15 11.14
CA ILE A 111 -20.30 7.80 12.06
C ILE A 111 -19.08 8.72 11.83
N SER A 112 -19.20 9.67 10.90
CA SER A 112 -18.22 10.74 10.75
C SER A 112 -18.05 11.41 12.09
N LYS A 113 -16.83 11.35 12.65
CA LYS A 113 -16.39 12.34 13.62
C LYS A 113 -16.62 13.70 12.96
N THR A 114 -17.70 14.37 13.30
CA THR A 114 -17.80 15.82 13.22
C THR A 114 -16.85 16.38 14.28
N ASP A 115 -15.54 16.23 14.05
CA ASP A 115 -14.74 17.43 14.20
C ASP A 115 -15.22 18.28 13.03
N GLU A 116 -15.90 19.39 13.30
CA GLU A 116 -16.05 20.42 12.26
C GLU A 116 -14.70 20.56 11.56
N PRO A 117 -14.67 20.62 10.21
CA PRO A 117 -13.41 20.74 9.50
C PRO A 117 -12.65 21.91 10.11
N ASN A 118 -11.56 21.61 10.83
CA ASN A 118 -10.82 22.61 11.56
C ASN A 118 -10.24 23.57 10.53
N LEU A 119 -10.94 24.68 10.31
CA LEU A 119 -10.65 25.62 9.23
C LEU A 119 -9.26 26.21 9.41
N GLU A 120 -8.79 26.40 10.65
CA GLU A 120 -7.41 26.80 10.91
C GLU A 120 -6.41 25.75 10.45
N LYS A 121 -6.64 24.47 10.77
CA LYS A 121 -5.75 23.38 10.35
C LYS A 121 -5.72 23.23 8.83
N ILE A 122 -6.87 23.42 8.17
CA ILE A 122 -6.98 23.39 6.71
C ILE A 122 -6.25 24.60 6.10
N LYS A 123 -6.49 25.81 6.61
CA LYS A 123 -5.79 27.03 6.16
C LYS A 123 -4.28 26.91 6.33
N LYS A 124 -3.81 26.44 7.49
CA LYS A 124 -2.38 26.22 7.77
C LYS A 124 -1.76 25.21 6.81
N ARG A 125 -2.48 24.13 6.48
CA ARG A 125 -2.03 23.15 5.48
C ARG A 125 -1.99 23.75 4.07
N ALA A 126 -3.03 24.50 3.67
CA ALA A 126 -3.08 25.16 2.38
C ALA A 126 -1.93 26.17 2.21
N GLU A 127 -1.62 26.92 3.27
CA GLU A 127 -0.51 27.86 3.28
C GLU A 127 0.85 27.16 3.16
N LEU A 128 1.06 26.06 3.90
CA LEU A 128 2.26 25.24 3.77
C LEU A 128 2.42 24.67 2.35
N ILE A 129 1.34 24.21 1.74
CA ILE A 129 1.36 23.73 0.35
C ILE A 129 1.73 24.86 -0.59
N ARG A 130 1.12 26.05 -0.45
CA ARG A 130 1.43 27.21 -1.28
C ARG A 130 2.92 27.58 -1.21
N VAL A 131 3.46 27.68 0.01
CA VAL A 131 4.88 28.01 0.23
C VAL A 131 5.78 26.93 -0.37
N ALA A 132 5.46 25.64 -0.16
CA ALA A 132 6.22 24.55 -0.76
C ALA A 132 6.18 24.60 -2.30
N THR A 133 5.03 24.89 -2.90
CA THR A 133 4.89 25.05 -4.35
C THR A 133 5.72 26.22 -4.88
N GLU A 134 5.68 27.38 -4.23
CA GLU A 134 6.50 28.54 -4.60
C GLU A 134 7.99 28.23 -4.50
N LEU A 135 8.40 27.56 -3.41
CA LEU A 135 9.78 27.15 -3.22
C LEU A 135 10.23 26.22 -4.35
N VAL A 136 9.44 25.20 -4.70
CA VAL A 136 9.72 24.27 -5.80
C VAL A 136 9.83 24.99 -7.14
N LEU A 137 8.95 25.94 -7.43
CA LEU A 137 8.99 26.73 -8.67
C LEU A 137 10.24 27.62 -8.74
N ASN A 138 10.59 28.29 -7.64
CA ASN A 138 11.80 29.11 -7.55
C ASN A 138 13.05 28.27 -7.72
N TYR A 139 13.13 27.11 -7.05
CA TYR A 139 14.21 26.16 -7.27
C TYR A 139 14.29 25.72 -8.72
N LYS A 140 13.18 25.29 -9.33
CA LYS A 140 13.14 24.86 -10.73
C LYS A 140 13.66 25.95 -11.67
N LYS A 141 13.31 27.21 -11.41
CA LYS A 141 13.79 28.37 -12.18
C LYS A 141 15.31 28.58 -12.01
N SER A 142 15.81 28.64 -10.79
CA SER A 142 17.25 28.78 -10.53
C SER A 142 18.06 27.62 -11.10
N TYR A 143 17.52 26.41 -11.07
CA TYR A 143 18.16 25.22 -11.66
C TYR A 143 18.22 25.28 -13.18
N PHE A 144 17.15 25.75 -13.84
CA PHE A 144 17.15 25.98 -15.28
C PHE A 144 18.19 27.05 -15.67
N GLU A 145 18.31 28.12 -14.88
CA GLU A 145 19.29 29.19 -15.11
C GLU A 145 20.75 28.69 -15.03
N ILE A 146 21.03 27.67 -14.21
CA ILE A 146 22.37 27.05 -14.13
C ILE A 146 22.54 25.81 -15.02
N GLY A 147 21.60 25.56 -15.94
CA GLY A 147 21.69 24.52 -16.97
C GLY A 147 21.27 23.11 -16.54
N ILE A 148 20.62 22.94 -15.38
CA ILE A 148 20.09 21.65 -14.94
C ILE A 148 18.70 21.46 -15.57
N THR A 149 18.60 20.53 -16.52
CA THR A 149 17.42 20.37 -17.39
C THR A 149 16.42 19.31 -16.93
N ARG A 150 16.65 18.62 -15.81
CA ARG A 150 15.81 17.51 -15.31
C ARG A 150 15.11 17.81 -13.98
N PRO A 151 13.81 18.17 -14.00
CA PRO A 151 13.04 18.44 -12.80
C PRO A 151 12.86 17.25 -11.85
N GLU A 152 12.84 16.02 -12.37
CA GLU A 152 12.56 14.81 -11.58
C GLU A 152 13.76 14.35 -10.74
N GLU A 153 14.99 14.51 -11.25
CA GLU A 153 16.22 14.18 -10.52
C GLU A 153 16.50 15.14 -9.37
N LEU A 154 15.99 16.37 -9.45
CA LEU A 154 16.02 17.33 -8.35
C LEU A 154 15.20 16.85 -7.17
N GLY A 155 13.99 16.32 -7.42
CA GLY A 155 13.15 15.73 -6.37
C GLY A 155 13.86 14.57 -5.66
N ILE A 156 14.52 13.70 -6.42
CA ILE A 156 15.30 12.57 -5.87
C ILE A 156 16.54 13.07 -5.13
N THR A 157 17.28 14.04 -5.67
CA THR A 157 18.53 14.56 -5.07
C THR A 157 18.27 15.34 -3.78
N VAL A 158 17.22 16.16 -3.77
CA VAL A 158 16.75 16.85 -2.57
C VAL A 158 16.28 15.83 -1.55
N ASN A 159 15.49 14.83 -1.96
CA ASN A 159 15.06 13.77 -1.05
C ASN A 159 16.24 12.98 -0.46
N LYS A 160 17.26 12.63 -1.27
CA LYS A 160 18.50 11.99 -0.77
C LYS A 160 19.24 12.87 0.24
N SER A 161 19.32 14.18 0.00
CA SER A 161 20.00 15.12 0.90
C SER A 161 19.23 15.29 2.21
N VAL A 162 17.90 15.45 2.14
CA VAL A 162 17.05 15.54 3.32
C VAL A 162 17.04 14.24 4.11
N ALA A 163 16.95 13.09 3.45
CA ALA A 163 17.02 11.79 4.11
C ALA A 163 18.36 11.61 4.85
N LYS A 164 19.47 12.08 4.26
CA LYS A 164 20.79 12.03 4.91
C LYS A 164 20.85 12.90 6.17
N ASP A 165 20.33 14.12 6.12
CA ASP A 165 20.48 15.08 7.22
C ASP A 165 19.37 14.96 8.28
N THR A 166 18.21 14.41 7.92
CA THR A 166 17.02 14.36 8.80
C THR A 166 16.49 12.96 9.07
N THR A 167 17.01 11.93 8.41
CA THR A 167 16.50 10.55 8.41
C THR A 167 15.09 10.38 7.81
N VAL A 168 14.49 11.44 7.26
CA VAL A 168 13.17 11.40 6.63
C VAL A 168 13.32 11.21 5.12
N ASP A 169 12.93 10.04 4.61
CA ASP A 169 12.83 9.76 3.17
C ASP A 169 11.37 9.90 2.71
N PHE A 170 11.07 10.99 2.01
CA PHE A 170 9.72 11.28 1.53
C PHE A 170 9.29 10.35 0.38
N LEU A 171 10.24 9.85 -0.42
CA LEU A 171 9.92 8.91 -1.50
C LEU A 171 9.55 7.55 -0.93
N GLU A 172 10.28 7.06 0.08
CA GLU A 172 9.94 5.81 0.78
C GLU A 172 8.57 5.92 1.48
N ILE A 173 8.28 7.08 2.09
CA ILE A 173 6.98 7.35 2.72
C ILE A 173 5.86 7.38 1.67
N ALA A 174 6.11 7.96 0.49
CA ALA A 174 5.14 8.02 -0.60
C ALA A 174 4.84 6.62 -1.17
N GLU A 175 5.87 5.80 -1.40
CA GLU A 175 5.74 4.40 -1.84
C GLU A 175 4.93 3.57 -0.83
N LYS A 176 5.24 3.67 0.47
CA LYS A 176 4.48 2.99 1.55
C LYS A 176 3.01 3.39 1.60
N LYS A 177 2.66 4.55 1.05
CA LYS A 177 1.28 5.06 0.95
C LYS A 177 0.63 4.76 -0.41
N GLY A 178 1.30 4.05 -1.30
CA GLY A 178 0.79 3.71 -2.62
C GLY A 178 0.71 4.91 -3.56
N LEU A 179 1.47 5.98 -3.31
CA LEU A 179 1.54 7.12 -4.21
C LEU A 179 2.54 6.83 -5.34
N SER A 180 2.15 7.15 -6.57
CA SER A 180 3.05 7.09 -7.73
C SER A 180 4.20 8.09 -7.53
N THR A 181 5.43 7.59 -7.45
CA THR A 181 6.65 8.39 -7.43
C THR A 181 7.24 8.49 -8.83
N THR A 182 7.97 9.56 -9.14
CA THR A 182 8.71 9.74 -10.40
C THR A 182 9.57 8.52 -10.74
N GLU A 183 9.74 8.23 -12.04
CA GLU A 183 10.56 7.10 -12.51
C GLU A 183 11.99 7.24 -11.95
N LYS A 184 12.43 6.23 -11.19
CA LYS A 184 13.71 6.28 -10.46
C LYS A 184 14.83 5.69 -11.31
N TYR A 185 15.84 6.50 -11.60
CA TYR A 185 17.06 6.08 -12.28
C TYR A 185 18.20 5.84 -11.30
N TYR A 186 19.09 4.93 -11.67
CA TYR A 186 20.19 4.44 -10.84
C TYR A 186 21.51 4.54 -11.62
N THR A 187 22.55 4.98 -10.92
CA THR A 187 23.92 4.84 -11.42
C THR A 187 24.30 3.36 -11.46
N VAL A 188 25.28 3.01 -12.30
CA VAL A 188 25.80 1.63 -12.40
C VAL A 188 26.26 1.10 -11.04
N THR A 189 26.82 1.96 -10.18
CA THR A 189 27.20 1.60 -8.82
C THR A 189 26.00 1.26 -7.94
N GLU A 190 24.92 2.05 -8.01
CA GLU A 190 23.69 1.80 -7.27
C GLU A 190 23.01 0.51 -7.77
N LEU A 191 23.02 0.24 -9.08
CA LEU A 191 22.55 -1.04 -9.63
C LEU A 191 23.35 -2.23 -9.08
N CYS A 192 24.68 -2.12 -9.00
CA CYS A 192 25.50 -3.15 -8.36
C CYS A 192 25.06 -3.39 -6.90
N GLN A 193 24.80 -2.33 -6.14
CA GLN A 193 24.32 -2.46 -4.76
C GLN A 193 22.94 -3.12 -4.67
N ILE A 194 22.03 -2.80 -5.58
CA ILE A 194 20.71 -3.44 -5.67
C ILE A 194 20.86 -4.94 -5.92
N VAL A 195 21.73 -5.34 -6.84
CA VAL A 195 21.98 -6.75 -7.14
C VAL A 195 22.63 -7.47 -5.96
N MET A 196 23.62 -6.84 -5.31
CA MET A 196 24.32 -7.41 -4.15
C MET A 196 23.39 -7.66 -2.95
N ASN A 197 22.49 -6.71 -2.67
CA ASN A 197 21.62 -6.74 -1.49
C ASN A 197 20.23 -7.33 -1.77
N GLY A 198 19.92 -7.62 -3.03
CA GLY A 198 18.63 -8.12 -3.48
C GLY A 198 18.54 -9.63 -3.63
N ASP A 199 17.39 -10.07 -4.13
CA ASP A 199 17.10 -11.46 -4.46
C ASP A 199 17.59 -11.79 -5.89
N PHE A 200 18.91 -11.94 -6.03
CA PHE A 200 19.59 -12.31 -7.28
C PHE A 200 20.47 -13.54 -7.07
N SER A 201 20.79 -14.24 -8.15
CA SER A 201 21.67 -15.42 -8.13
C SER A 201 23.08 -15.08 -7.60
N GLU A 202 23.76 -16.07 -7.03
CA GLU A 202 25.13 -15.89 -6.53
C GLU A 202 26.12 -15.57 -7.66
N GLU A 203 25.84 -16.04 -8.88
CA GLU A 203 26.57 -15.70 -10.09
C GLU A 203 26.43 -14.21 -10.42
N ALA A 204 25.20 -13.68 -10.38
CA ALA A 204 24.93 -12.26 -10.61
C ALA A 204 25.60 -11.37 -9.55
N LYS A 205 25.50 -11.74 -8.26
CA LYS A 205 26.15 -11.03 -7.15
C LYS A 205 27.67 -11.01 -7.28
N LYS A 206 28.30 -12.12 -7.67
CA LYS A 206 29.75 -12.20 -7.94
C LYS A 206 30.16 -11.34 -9.14
N LEU A 207 29.31 -11.22 -10.16
CA LEU A 207 29.59 -10.42 -11.33
C LEU A 207 29.70 -8.93 -11.00
N VAL A 208 28.80 -8.43 -10.14
CA VAL A 208 28.70 -6.99 -9.82
C VAL A 208 29.54 -6.54 -8.63
N SER A 209 30.30 -7.43 -8.00
CA SER A 209 31.08 -7.15 -6.78
C SER A 209 32.59 -7.40 -6.95
N THR A 210 33.36 -6.98 -5.94
CA THR A 210 34.79 -7.32 -5.81
C THR A 210 34.97 -8.83 -5.61
N LYS A 211 36.21 -9.34 -5.76
CA LYS A 211 36.51 -10.76 -5.47
C LYS A 211 36.13 -11.21 -4.05
N LYS A 212 36.09 -10.28 -3.10
CA LYS A 212 35.69 -10.51 -1.71
C LYS A 212 34.18 -10.38 -1.48
N GLY A 213 33.42 -9.89 -2.47
CA GLY A 213 31.98 -9.63 -2.37
C GLY A 213 31.62 -8.41 -1.51
N ASP A 214 32.60 -7.66 -1.01
CA ASP A 214 32.40 -6.61 -0.01
C ASP A 214 31.99 -5.25 -0.59
N LYS A 215 32.29 -4.99 -1.87
CA LYS A 215 32.05 -3.70 -2.52
C LYS A 215 31.52 -3.86 -3.94
N PRO A 216 30.69 -2.91 -4.42
CA PRO A 216 30.24 -2.89 -5.81
C PRO A 216 31.41 -2.68 -6.76
N ARG A 217 31.33 -3.29 -7.95
CA ARG A 217 32.33 -3.22 -9.00
C ARG A 217 31.69 -2.77 -10.32
N PRO A 218 31.46 -1.46 -10.50
CA PRO A 218 30.73 -0.91 -11.64
C PRO A 218 31.36 -1.24 -13.00
N GLN A 219 32.69 -1.45 -13.05
CA GLN A 219 33.40 -1.78 -14.30
C GLN A 219 32.89 -3.09 -14.92
N ASN A 220 32.52 -4.08 -14.11
CA ASN A 220 32.01 -5.35 -14.61
C ASN A 220 30.60 -5.19 -15.21
N LEU A 221 29.74 -4.45 -14.51
CA LEU A 221 28.38 -4.17 -14.98
C LEU A 221 28.39 -3.31 -16.25
N ASN A 222 29.29 -2.33 -16.34
CA ASN A 222 29.49 -1.55 -17.56
C ASN A 222 29.89 -2.41 -18.76
N LYS A 223 30.83 -3.33 -18.57
CA LYS A 223 31.22 -4.28 -19.63
C LYS A 223 30.08 -5.20 -20.05
N LEU A 224 29.21 -5.58 -19.11
CA LEU A 224 28.05 -6.42 -19.40
C LEU A 224 27.01 -5.66 -20.24
N LEU A 225 26.70 -4.42 -19.85
CA LEU A 225 25.82 -3.52 -20.60
C LEU A 225 26.34 -3.27 -22.02
N GLU A 226 27.65 -3.07 -22.17
CA GLU A 226 28.31 -2.91 -23.48
C GLU A 226 28.21 -4.19 -24.31
N LYS A 227 28.57 -5.34 -23.74
CA LYS A 227 28.51 -6.65 -24.42
C LYS A 227 27.11 -6.98 -24.92
N LEU A 228 26.07 -6.60 -24.17
CA LEU A 228 24.66 -6.84 -24.52
C LEU A 228 24.07 -5.74 -25.44
N GLY A 229 24.89 -4.76 -25.83
CA GLY A 229 24.54 -3.71 -26.77
C GLY A 229 23.62 -2.63 -26.20
N PHE A 230 23.55 -2.48 -24.88
CA PHE A 230 22.76 -1.43 -24.22
C PHE A 230 23.52 -0.10 -24.14
N GLN A 231 24.86 -0.14 -24.06
CA GLN A 231 25.68 1.06 -24.06
C GLN A 231 26.92 0.91 -24.94
N GLU A 232 27.53 2.03 -25.28
CA GLU A 232 28.79 2.13 -25.97
C GLU A 232 29.67 3.17 -25.29
N LYS A 233 30.99 3.05 -25.48
CA LYS A 233 31.95 4.02 -24.95
C LYS A 233 32.32 5.00 -26.04
N ASP A 234 31.95 6.26 -25.85
CA ASP A 234 32.38 7.38 -26.69
C ASP A 234 33.39 8.22 -25.91
N GLU A 235 34.65 8.20 -26.36
CA GLU A 235 35.81 8.72 -25.64
C GLU A 235 35.91 8.18 -24.19
N ASP A 236 35.61 9.03 -23.20
CA ASP A 236 35.62 8.72 -21.78
C ASP A 236 34.22 8.60 -21.16
N ILE A 237 33.17 8.67 -21.99
CA ILE A 237 31.77 8.71 -21.52
C ILE A 237 31.02 7.49 -22.03
N TRP A 238 30.36 6.77 -21.11
CA TRP A 238 29.40 5.74 -21.47
C TRP A 238 28.11 6.39 -21.96
N LYS A 239 27.66 6.02 -23.16
CA LYS A 239 26.41 6.47 -23.78
C LYS A 239 25.49 5.29 -24.05
N ALA A 240 24.19 5.47 -23.83
CA ALA A 240 23.21 4.46 -24.20
C ALA A 240 23.06 4.35 -25.73
N THR A 241 23.01 3.13 -26.25
CA THR A 241 22.64 2.85 -27.65
C THR A 241 21.13 3.04 -27.84
N GLU A 242 20.61 2.94 -29.08
CA GLU A 242 19.16 2.92 -29.32
C GLU A 242 18.43 1.85 -28.48
N LYS A 243 19.04 0.68 -28.31
CA LYS A 243 18.52 -0.39 -27.45
C LYS A 243 18.57 -0.02 -25.97
N GLY A 244 19.57 0.76 -25.55
CA GLY A 244 19.72 1.24 -24.18
C GLY A 244 18.74 2.34 -23.81
N LYS A 245 18.42 3.25 -24.74
CA LYS A 245 17.62 4.46 -24.48
C LYS A 245 16.24 4.21 -23.87
N GLN A 246 15.63 3.05 -24.10
CA GLN A 246 14.37 2.66 -23.44
C GLN A 246 14.51 2.46 -21.91
N PHE A 247 15.70 2.15 -21.44
CA PHE A 247 16.03 1.91 -20.03
C PHE A 247 16.99 2.93 -19.45
N ALA A 248 17.53 3.81 -20.28
CA ALA A 248 18.67 4.65 -19.94
C ALA A 248 18.33 6.11 -20.05
N ASP A 249 19.10 6.90 -19.32
CA ASP A 249 19.04 8.34 -19.41
C ASP A 249 20.35 9.01 -19.06
N PHE A 250 20.46 10.33 -19.24
CA PHE A 250 21.70 11.08 -19.00
C PHE A 250 21.59 12.03 -17.81
N VAL A 251 22.51 11.88 -16.86
CA VAL A 251 22.62 12.77 -15.68
C VAL A 251 23.88 13.59 -15.75
N GLN A 252 23.73 14.88 -15.47
CA GLN A 252 24.85 15.78 -15.26
C GLN A 252 25.35 15.66 -13.82
N ASN A 253 26.61 15.30 -13.62
CA ASN A 253 27.22 15.26 -12.29
C ASN A 253 28.45 16.19 -12.25
N LYS A 254 28.59 16.97 -11.17
CA LYS A 254 29.83 17.71 -10.92
C LYS A 254 30.82 16.76 -10.25
N SER A 255 32.00 16.62 -10.84
CA SER A 255 33.07 15.84 -10.24
C SER A 255 33.41 16.38 -8.84
N LYS A 256 33.55 15.49 -7.85
CA LYS A 256 34.01 15.86 -6.50
C LYS A 256 35.43 16.44 -6.47
N TYR A 257 36.21 16.18 -7.53
CA TYR A 257 37.64 16.48 -7.61
C TYR A 257 37.98 17.42 -8.77
N SER A 258 37.00 17.87 -9.55
CA SER A 258 37.22 18.84 -10.63
C SER A 258 35.97 19.67 -10.89
N GLU A 259 36.15 20.92 -11.33
CA GLU A 259 35.03 21.79 -11.77
C GLU A 259 34.40 21.33 -13.09
N LYS A 260 34.91 20.24 -13.68
CA LYS A 260 34.37 19.68 -14.92
C LYS A 260 33.02 19.03 -14.64
N THR A 261 32.04 19.45 -15.43
CA THR A 261 30.76 18.77 -15.57
C THR A 261 30.99 17.47 -16.34
N VAL A 262 30.60 16.34 -15.75
CA VAL A 262 30.66 15.03 -16.41
C VAL A 262 29.24 14.47 -16.55
N PHE A 263 28.87 14.07 -17.76
CA PHE A 263 27.61 13.40 -18.01
C PHE A 263 27.79 11.89 -17.79
N HIS A 264 26.90 11.28 -17.03
CA HIS A 264 26.88 9.84 -16.80
C HIS A 264 25.54 9.26 -17.22
N THR A 265 25.58 8.14 -17.94
CA THR A 265 24.39 7.36 -18.24
C THR A 265 23.90 6.67 -16.96
N VAL A 266 22.61 6.84 -16.66
CA VAL A 266 21.88 6.16 -15.57
C VAL A 266 20.80 5.26 -16.16
N TRP A 267 20.30 4.34 -15.35
CA TRP A 267 19.41 3.29 -15.81
C TRP A 267 18.19 3.10 -14.90
N LYS A 268 17.06 2.78 -15.50
CA LYS A 268 15.88 2.23 -14.81
C LYS A 268 16.25 0.88 -14.17
N LYS A 269 15.61 0.51 -13.05
CA LYS A 269 15.91 -0.75 -12.36
C LYS A 269 15.61 -1.97 -13.22
N GLU A 270 14.63 -1.85 -14.10
CA GLU A 270 14.13 -2.85 -15.05
C GLU A 270 15.24 -3.34 -15.98
N ILE A 271 16.30 -2.56 -16.21
CA ILE A 271 17.47 -3.03 -16.98
C ILE A 271 18.05 -4.31 -16.39
N LEU A 272 17.97 -4.51 -15.06
CA LEU A 272 18.53 -5.69 -14.40
C LEU A 272 17.86 -6.99 -14.87
N ASN A 273 16.59 -6.94 -15.27
CA ASN A 273 15.85 -8.09 -15.82
C ASN A 273 16.36 -8.50 -17.21
N GLU A 274 17.01 -7.59 -17.93
CA GLU A 274 17.64 -7.87 -19.23
C GLU A 274 19.08 -8.36 -19.07
N LEU A 275 19.66 -8.20 -17.87
CA LEU A 275 21.06 -8.53 -17.59
C LEU A 275 21.22 -9.88 -16.86
N PHE A 276 20.25 -10.27 -16.03
CA PHE A 276 20.26 -11.45 -15.17
C PHE A 276 18.93 -12.20 -15.25
#